data_AF-A0A1H1YBP5-F1
#
_entry.id   AF-A0A1H1YBP5-F1
#
_cell.length_a   1.000
_cell.length_b   1.000
_cell.length_c   1.000
_cell.angle_alpha   90.00
_cell.angle_beta   90.00
_cell.angle_gamma   90.00
#
_symmetry.space_group_name_H-M   'P 1'
#
loop_
_entity.id
_entity.type
_entity.pdbx_description
1 polymer ?
#
loop_
_entity_poly.entity_id
_entity_poly.type
_entity_poly.pdbx_seq_one_letter_code
_entity_poly.pdbx_strand_id
1 'polypeptide(L)'
;MSSTFASHHLDTSIVTRPLRWLVVYTVVTGALYFLVTHYPMGAVRVIQPTGFDAHIARLPFTLPLYMSYLLIMPALVLLGRRREWLLPAFFAAAVASGTCLLSHLFWPTMIERPDSTSQWLTWFYQVDSPLAASPSGHVALPVAISVVLTCLRVRAAWLFSLWSVMLGVTVLTTGQHVVLDVVYGAAIGGAAGLFTVMLKRLKVDLRTMAAILLEWLCIIVTLRIALYVGDWRLYGVAFVVIAARQHALFILYHDATHYHLTRHRTLNDFLINLAIGVPGMVPVEFYRPLHLEHHQQTGTANDPERRFLYHRQPWDFRPLSGKLLLRQLLGDLFLINTLRNLRAYKAAGGASPKMTRPALAAGVIWLVLLSFIAWQASAQTLLLMVFFWFVPLATLGTLLQKIRSIAEHSGGPDVTPGWREWTYAWKVGCAGRFFIWPYHINLHLHHHRSANHPWHVLPRLVTADDALLDSRTLPSLLWSGMKKNR
;
A
#
# COMPACT_ATOMS: atom_id res chain seq x y z
N MET A 1 -15.38 -39.64 11.34
CA MET A 1 -15.57 -38.27 11.88
C MET A 1 -15.29 -37.28 10.77
N SER A 2 -16.35 -36.76 10.17
CA SER A 2 -16.34 -35.83 9.04
C SER A 2 -15.91 -34.44 9.54
N SER A 3 -14.67 -34.03 9.25
CA SER A 3 -14.23 -32.66 9.48
C SER A 3 -14.87 -31.74 8.43
N THR A 4 -15.90 -31.03 8.83
CA THR A 4 -16.43 -29.85 8.15
C THR A 4 -15.35 -28.77 8.14
N PHE A 5 -14.48 -28.79 7.13
CA PHE A 5 -13.65 -27.63 6.81
C PHE A 5 -14.56 -26.54 6.24
N ALA A 6 -14.94 -25.61 7.11
CA ALA A 6 -15.59 -24.37 6.69
C ALA A 6 -14.67 -23.68 5.67
N SER A 7 -15.12 -23.64 4.42
CA SER A 7 -14.55 -22.83 3.36
C SER A 7 -14.70 -21.36 3.74
N HIS A 8 -13.72 -20.82 4.47
CA HIS A 8 -13.60 -19.38 4.60
C HIS A 8 -13.26 -18.81 3.22
N HIS A 9 -14.29 -18.48 2.45
CA HIS A 9 -14.20 -17.67 1.24
C HIS A 9 -13.40 -16.41 1.60
N LEU A 10 -12.14 -16.31 1.17
CA LEU A 10 -11.29 -15.16 1.41
C LEU A 10 -11.67 -14.05 0.43
N ASP A 11 -12.88 -13.52 0.59
CA ASP A 11 -13.35 -12.38 -0.17
C ASP A 11 -12.83 -11.10 0.47
N THR A 12 -11.87 -10.45 -0.20
CA THR A 12 -11.16 -9.28 0.31
C THR A 12 -11.71 -7.96 -0.21
N SER A 13 -12.74 -7.97 -1.05
CA SER A 13 -13.26 -6.72 -1.60
C SER A 13 -14.03 -5.90 -0.56
N ILE A 14 -13.91 -4.57 -0.64
CA ILE A 14 -14.71 -3.68 0.22
C ILE A 14 -16.21 -3.84 0.01
N VAL A 15 -16.63 -4.22 -1.20
CA VAL A 15 -18.05 -4.43 -1.53
C VAL A 15 -18.61 -5.66 -0.81
N THR A 16 -17.76 -6.65 -0.54
CA THR A 16 -18.15 -7.96 -0.01
C THR A 16 -17.95 -8.05 1.50
N ARG A 17 -16.97 -7.31 2.06
CA ARG A 17 -16.77 -7.19 3.52
C ARG A 17 -16.64 -5.73 3.97
N PRO A 18 -17.65 -4.88 3.74
CA PRO A 18 -17.53 -3.45 3.97
C PRO A 18 -17.29 -3.09 5.44
N LEU A 19 -17.88 -3.84 6.37
CA LEU A 19 -17.71 -3.61 7.81
C LEU A 19 -16.28 -3.90 8.29
N ARG A 20 -15.63 -4.93 7.72
CA ARG A 20 -14.23 -5.25 8.04
C ARG A 20 -13.31 -4.11 7.60
N TRP A 21 -13.53 -3.56 6.41
CA TRP A 21 -12.74 -2.46 5.89
C TRP A 21 -13.00 -1.14 6.63
N LEU A 22 -14.23 -0.92 7.11
CA LEU A 22 -14.51 0.18 8.03
C LEU A 22 -13.67 0.07 9.31
N VAL A 23 -13.60 -1.11 9.93
CA VAL A 23 -12.77 -1.35 11.12
C VAL A 23 -11.28 -1.09 10.82
N VAL A 24 -10.76 -1.63 9.72
CA VAL A 24 -9.37 -1.41 9.31
C VAL A 24 -9.10 0.08 9.10
N TYR A 25 -9.98 0.77 8.37
CA TYR A 25 -9.88 2.21 8.16
C TYR A 25 -9.84 2.96 9.49
N THR A 26 -10.82 2.74 10.38
CA THR A 26 -10.91 3.42 11.67
C THR A 26 -9.67 3.18 12.53
N VAL A 27 -9.15 1.95 12.58
CA VAL A 27 -7.94 1.62 13.34
C VAL A 27 -6.72 2.33 12.74
N VAL A 28 -6.54 2.30 11.42
CA VAL A 28 -5.39 2.93 10.76
C VAL A 28 -5.44 4.45 10.89
N THR A 29 -6.57 5.09 10.57
CA THR A 29 -6.71 6.54 10.70
C THR A 29 -6.66 6.99 12.14
N GLY A 30 -7.22 6.21 13.08
CA GLY A 30 -7.15 6.49 14.50
C GLY A 30 -5.71 6.40 15.04
N ALA A 31 -4.95 5.39 14.65
CA ALA A 31 -3.54 5.26 15.04
C ALA A 31 -2.66 6.40 14.46
N LEU A 32 -2.89 6.78 13.20
CA LEU A 32 -2.19 7.91 12.59
C LEU A 32 -2.60 9.24 13.24
N TYR A 33 -3.89 9.43 13.52
CA TYR A 33 -4.38 10.62 14.22
C TYR A 33 -3.78 10.73 15.62
N PHE A 34 -3.76 9.62 16.37
CA PHE A 34 -3.09 9.54 17.67
C PHE A 34 -1.62 9.94 17.56
N LEU A 35 -0.90 9.40 16.57
CA LEU A 35 0.50 9.70 16.34
C LEU A 35 0.73 11.21 16.12
N VAL A 36 -0.02 11.84 15.21
CA VAL A 36 0.19 13.26 14.86
C VAL A 36 -0.28 14.25 15.94
N THR A 37 -1.18 13.81 16.83
CA THR A 37 -1.69 14.64 17.94
C THR A 37 -0.90 14.47 19.24
N HIS A 38 -0.19 13.36 19.44
CA HIS A 38 0.59 13.11 20.66
C HIS A 38 2.09 13.25 20.43
N TYR A 39 2.57 13.06 19.19
CA TYR A 39 3.98 13.10 18.83
C TYR A 39 4.17 13.99 17.59
N PRO A 40 3.97 15.32 17.69
CA PRO A 40 4.20 16.24 16.58
C PRO A 40 5.68 16.20 16.17
N MET A 41 5.97 15.66 14.99
CA MET A 41 7.34 15.37 14.53
C MET A 41 8.07 16.61 13.99
N GLY A 42 8.03 17.72 14.72
CA GLY A 42 8.60 19.00 14.33
C GLY A 42 7.98 20.17 15.08
N ALA A 43 8.43 21.38 14.79
CA ALA A 43 7.86 22.58 15.38
C ALA A 43 6.37 22.72 14.99
N VAL A 44 5.51 22.83 16.01
CA VAL A 44 4.08 23.06 15.84
C VAL A 44 3.84 24.51 15.45
N ARG A 45 3.08 24.72 14.38
CA ARG A 45 2.75 26.05 13.86
C ARG A 45 1.31 26.41 14.17
N VAL A 46 1.09 27.57 14.76
CA VAL A 46 -0.25 28.11 15.00
C VAL A 46 -0.81 28.65 13.67
N ILE A 47 -1.96 28.16 13.27
CA ILE A 47 -2.71 28.72 12.13
C ILE A 47 -3.44 29.95 12.62
N GLN A 48 -3.07 31.10 12.09
CA GLN A 48 -3.66 32.38 12.47
C GLN A 48 -5.06 32.55 11.87
N PRO A 49 -6.06 32.99 12.64
CA PRO A 49 -7.36 33.37 12.11
C PRO A 49 -7.24 34.49 11.06
N THR A 50 -8.09 34.43 10.05
CA THR A 50 -8.22 35.48 9.03
C THR A 50 -9.22 36.56 9.47
N GLY A 51 -9.31 37.66 8.74
CA GLY A 51 -10.34 38.68 8.99
C GLY A 51 -11.77 38.15 8.88
N PHE A 52 -12.00 37.07 8.12
CA PHE A 52 -13.31 36.43 8.04
C PHE A 52 -13.70 35.71 9.34
N ASP A 53 -12.71 35.15 10.04
CA ASP A 53 -12.95 34.41 11.28
C ASP A 53 -13.51 35.31 12.39
N ALA A 54 -13.17 36.61 12.38
CA ALA A 54 -13.70 37.61 13.31
C ALA A 54 -15.22 37.83 13.17
N HIS A 55 -15.81 37.50 12.01
CA HIS A 55 -17.24 37.65 11.74
C HIS A 55 -18.05 36.37 11.97
N ILE A 56 -17.39 35.27 12.36
CA ILE A 56 -18.07 33.99 12.58
C ILE A 56 -18.48 33.88 14.05
N ALA A 57 -19.80 33.89 14.27
CA ALA A 57 -20.35 33.71 15.60
C ALA A 57 -20.03 32.32 16.16
N ARG A 58 -19.67 32.28 17.44
CA ARG A 58 -19.50 31.03 18.19
C ARG A 58 -20.87 30.52 18.61
N LEU A 59 -21.27 29.37 18.08
CA LEU A 59 -22.59 28.78 18.30
C LEU A 59 -22.43 27.41 18.95
N PRO A 60 -22.30 27.33 20.29
CA PRO A 60 -22.07 26.06 20.98
C PRO A 60 -23.03 24.97 20.53
N PHE A 61 -24.33 25.28 20.38
CA PHE A 61 -25.40 24.33 20.02
C PHE A 61 -25.16 23.55 18.71
N THR A 62 -24.20 23.96 17.90
CA THR A 62 -23.79 23.26 16.68
C THR A 62 -22.83 22.08 16.92
N LEU A 63 -22.30 21.88 18.13
CA LEU A 63 -21.36 20.80 18.41
C LEU A 63 -21.90 19.37 18.19
N PRO A 64 -23.18 18.99 18.43
CA PRO A 64 -23.69 17.66 18.09
C PRO A 64 -23.65 17.42 16.57
N LEU A 65 -23.91 18.47 15.79
CA LEU A 65 -23.77 18.43 14.34
C LEU A 65 -22.31 18.29 13.92
N TYR A 66 -21.36 18.93 14.61
CA TYR A 66 -19.92 18.67 14.41
C TYR A 66 -19.55 17.21 14.73
N MET A 67 -19.98 16.69 15.90
CA MET A 67 -19.68 15.32 16.33
C MET A 67 -20.27 14.25 15.41
N SER A 68 -21.29 14.59 14.62
CA SER A 68 -21.85 13.71 13.60
C SER A 68 -20.82 13.28 12.54
N TYR A 69 -19.65 13.92 12.46
CA TYR A 69 -18.52 13.51 11.63
C TYR A 69 -18.17 12.01 11.80
N LEU A 70 -18.22 11.50 13.04
CA LEU A 70 -17.94 10.09 13.36
C LEU A 70 -18.90 9.12 12.67
N LEU A 71 -20.06 9.59 12.22
CA LEU A 71 -21.09 8.80 11.57
C LEU A 71 -20.95 8.78 10.04
N ILE A 72 -20.11 9.61 9.43
CA ILE A 72 -20.01 9.70 7.96
C ILE A 72 -19.59 8.37 7.34
N MET A 73 -18.49 7.78 7.83
CA MET A 73 -17.97 6.52 7.28
C MET A 73 -18.89 5.32 7.58
N PRO A 74 -19.43 5.16 8.81
CA PRO A 74 -20.50 4.20 9.07
C PRO A 74 -21.72 4.35 8.16
N ALA A 75 -22.22 5.58 7.96
CA ALA A 75 -23.36 5.86 7.10
C ALA A 75 -23.04 5.53 5.63
N LEU A 76 -21.86 5.90 5.14
CA LEU A 76 -21.40 5.56 3.79
C LEU A 76 -21.40 4.05 3.57
N VAL A 77 -20.85 3.30 4.52
CA VAL A 77 -20.80 1.83 4.47
C VAL A 77 -22.19 1.22 4.54
N LEU A 78 -23.06 1.71 5.42
CA LEU A 78 -24.42 1.20 5.58
C LEU A 78 -25.27 1.43 4.33
N LEU A 79 -25.23 2.63 3.75
CA LEU A 79 -25.98 2.99 2.55
C LEU A 79 -25.40 2.34 1.29
N GLY A 80 -24.08 2.15 1.26
CA GLY A 80 -23.35 1.59 0.13
C GLY A 80 -23.15 0.09 0.18
N ARG A 81 -23.53 -0.61 1.26
CA ARG A 81 -23.36 -2.07 1.34
C ARG A 81 -24.05 -2.72 0.13
N ARG A 82 -23.32 -3.53 -0.63
CA ARG A 82 -23.77 -4.17 -1.89
C ARG A 82 -23.97 -3.22 -3.09
N ARG A 83 -23.48 -1.99 -3.03
CA ARG A 83 -23.51 -1.05 -4.16
C ARG A 83 -22.11 -0.84 -4.72
N GLU A 84 -21.99 -0.79 -6.04
CA GLU A 84 -20.70 -0.62 -6.72
C GLU A 84 -20.06 0.75 -6.46
N TRP A 85 -20.88 1.77 -6.16
CA TRP A 85 -20.39 3.12 -5.85
C TRP A 85 -19.69 3.22 -4.49
N LEU A 86 -19.81 2.21 -3.61
CA LEU A 86 -19.16 2.23 -2.30
C LEU A 86 -17.65 2.26 -2.41
N LEU A 87 -17.06 1.41 -3.27
CA LEU A 87 -15.61 1.33 -3.44
C LEU A 87 -14.98 2.68 -3.82
N PRO A 88 -15.41 3.39 -4.88
CA PRO A 88 -14.85 4.69 -5.20
C PRO A 88 -15.11 5.75 -4.13
N ALA A 89 -16.29 5.80 -3.50
CA ALA A 89 -16.55 6.78 -2.45
C ALA A 89 -15.66 6.56 -1.21
N PHE A 90 -15.49 5.30 -0.79
CA PHE A 90 -14.61 4.95 0.31
C PHE A 90 -13.14 5.18 -0.02
N PHE A 91 -12.73 4.87 -1.26
CA PHE A 91 -11.38 5.15 -1.74
C PHE A 91 -11.07 6.65 -1.67
N ALA A 92 -11.98 7.51 -2.14
CA ALA A 92 -11.80 8.97 -2.07
C ALA A 92 -11.73 9.48 -0.63
N ALA A 93 -12.58 8.96 0.26
CA ALA A 93 -12.52 9.28 1.69
C ALA A 93 -11.15 8.91 2.29
N ALA A 94 -10.66 7.70 2.02
CA ALA A 94 -9.36 7.24 2.50
C ALA A 94 -8.19 8.05 1.94
N VAL A 95 -8.23 8.44 0.66
CA VAL A 95 -7.23 9.32 0.05
C VAL A 95 -7.25 10.71 0.71
N ALA A 96 -8.43 11.29 0.91
CA ALA A 96 -8.57 12.61 1.54
C ALA A 96 -8.02 12.61 2.97
N SER A 97 -8.50 11.70 3.82
CA SER A 97 -8.02 11.60 5.21
C SER A 97 -6.55 11.20 5.31
N GLY A 98 -6.09 10.28 4.47
CA GLY A 98 -4.68 9.89 4.41
C GLY A 98 -3.78 11.06 4.02
N THR A 99 -4.22 11.92 3.09
CA THR A 99 -3.49 13.13 2.68
C THR A 99 -3.43 14.16 3.82
N CYS A 100 -4.54 14.39 4.53
CA CYS A 100 -4.54 15.25 5.72
C CYS A 100 -3.56 14.73 6.79
N LEU A 101 -3.67 13.45 7.16
CA LEU A 101 -2.83 12.82 8.19
C LEU A 101 -1.34 12.82 7.82
N LEU A 102 -1.00 12.54 6.55
CA LEU A 102 0.36 12.68 6.06
C LEU A 102 0.84 14.12 6.13
N SER A 103 -0.02 15.09 5.78
CA SER A 103 0.33 16.51 5.89
C SER A 103 0.68 16.89 7.32
N HIS A 104 -0.12 16.45 8.32
CA HIS A 104 0.16 16.74 9.73
C HIS A 104 1.45 16.07 10.25
N LEU A 105 1.87 14.96 9.66
CA LEU A 105 3.11 14.25 10.03
C LEU A 105 4.38 15.02 9.60
N PHE A 106 4.31 15.74 8.48
CA PHE A 106 5.41 16.55 7.96
C PHE A 106 5.30 18.03 8.35
N TRP A 107 4.08 18.50 8.60
CA TRP A 107 3.76 19.88 8.92
C TRP A 107 2.80 19.95 10.11
N PRO A 108 3.31 19.78 11.35
CA PRO A 108 2.49 19.85 12.54
C PRO A 108 1.90 21.25 12.72
N THR A 109 0.58 21.33 12.86
CA THR A 109 -0.17 22.58 13.01
C THR A 109 -1.15 22.49 14.16
N MET A 110 -1.46 23.65 14.75
CA MET A 110 -2.50 23.79 15.76
C MET A 110 -3.36 25.02 15.52
N ILE A 111 -4.55 25.01 16.12
CA ILE A 111 -5.42 26.18 16.24
C ILE A 111 -5.63 26.49 17.71
N GLU A 112 -5.42 27.75 18.08
CA GLU A 112 -5.71 28.24 19.41
C GLU A 112 -7.23 28.33 19.59
N ARG A 113 -7.73 27.63 20.60
CA ARG A 113 -9.16 27.59 20.89
C ARG A 113 -9.55 28.80 21.74
N PRO A 114 -10.54 29.58 21.31
CA PRO A 114 -10.96 30.74 22.09
C PRO A 114 -11.72 30.31 23.35
N ASP A 115 -11.74 31.20 24.34
CA ASP A 115 -12.53 31.00 25.54
C ASP A 115 -14.03 30.87 25.21
N SER A 116 -14.71 30.00 25.96
CA SER A 116 -16.13 29.72 25.77
C SER A 116 -16.85 29.73 27.12
N THR A 117 -17.94 30.49 27.20
CA THR A 117 -18.86 30.49 28.35
C THR A 117 -19.71 29.22 28.42
N SER A 118 -19.75 28.44 27.34
CA SER A 118 -20.46 27.18 27.25
C SER A 118 -19.65 26.03 27.86
N GLN A 119 -20.15 25.46 28.95
CA GLN A 119 -19.49 24.36 29.69
C GLN A 119 -19.21 23.14 28.80
N TRP A 120 -20.14 22.77 27.93
CA TRP A 120 -20.03 21.56 27.12
C TRP A 120 -19.10 21.74 25.92
N LEU A 121 -18.98 22.97 25.39
CA LEU A 121 -17.96 23.28 24.37
C LEU A 121 -16.55 23.31 25.00
N THR A 122 -16.43 23.87 26.21
CA THR A 122 -15.18 23.86 26.99
C THR A 122 -14.76 22.44 27.35
N TRP A 123 -15.70 21.57 27.75
CA TRP A 123 -15.43 20.14 27.95
C TRP A 123 -14.89 19.49 26.67
N PHE A 124 -15.52 19.75 25.53
CA PHE A 124 -15.09 19.16 24.27
C PHE A 124 -13.68 19.63 23.86
N TYR A 125 -13.34 20.89 24.17
CA TYR A 125 -11.99 21.42 24.00
C TYR A 125 -10.92 20.78 24.87
N GLN A 126 -11.29 20.07 25.94
CA GLN A 126 -10.34 19.30 26.74
C GLN A 126 -10.13 17.89 26.18
N VAL A 127 -11.11 17.36 25.45
CA VAL A 127 -11.10 15.99 24.92
C VAL A 127 -10.49 15.92 23.53
N ASP A 128 -10.84 16.85 22.65
CA ASP A 128 -10.32 16.90 21.29
C ASP A 128 -8.96 17.62 21.28
N SER A 129 -8.01 17.20 20.46
CA SER A 129 -6.70 17.87 20.42
C SER A 129 -6.78 19.15 19.58
N PRO A 130 -6.09 20.26 19.95
CA PRO A 130 -5.96 21.41 19.06
C PRO A 130 -4.93 21.18 17.94
N LEU A 131 -4.17 20.07 17.99
CA LEU A 131 -3.19 19.67 16.99
C LEU A 131 -3.84 18.99 15.79
N ALA A 132 -3.05 18.77 14.73
CA ALA A 132 -3.53 18.21 13.45
C ALA A 132 -4.64 19.08 12.82
N ALA A 133 -4.47 20.40 12.94
CA ALA A 133 -5.51 21.35 12.56
C ALA A 133 -5.64 21.54 11.04
N SER A 134 -4.51 21.78 10.35
CA SER A 134 -4.51 22.12 8.93
C SER A 134 -3.74 21.08 8.11
N PRO A 135 -4.33 20.55 7.03
CA PRO A 135 -5.68 20.83 6.50
C PRO A 135 -6.81 20.11 7.26
N SER A 136 -8.02 20.66 7.30
CA SER A 136 -9.15 20.06 8.06
C SER A 136 -9.63 18.73 7.48
N GLY A 137 -9.40 17.63 8.20
CA GLY A 137 -9.92 16.30 7.86
C GLY A 137 -11.46 16.19 7.97
N HIS A 138 -12.05 16.96 8.90
CA HIS A 138 -13.50 17.09 9.09
C HIS A 138 -14.22 17.63 7.85
N VAL A 139 -13.50 18.37 7.01
CA VAL A 139 -14.00 18.91 5.75
C VAL A 139 -13.56 18.06 4.56
N ALA A 140 -12.29 17.66 4.50
CA ALA A 140 -11.75 16.94 3.36
C ALA A 140 -12.47 15.61 3.07
N LEU A 141 -12.74 14.81 4.12
CA LEU A 141 -13.40 13.51 3.97
C LEU A 141 -14.82 13.62 3.40
N PRO A 142 -15.75 14.40 3.98
CA PRO A 142 -17.10 14.48 3.45
C PRO A 142 -17.17 15.17 2.09
N VAL A 143 -16.30 16.15 1.81
CA VAL A 143 -16.20 16.76 0.48
C VAL A 143 -15.81 15.73 -0.56
N ALA A 144 -14.79 14.89 -0.28
CA ALA A 144 -14.36 13.84 -1.21
C ALA A 144 -15.47 12.84 -1.52
N ILE A 145 -16.22 12.41 -0.50
CA ILE A 145 -17.39 11.53 -0.66
C ILE A 145 -18.45 12.22 -1.51
N SER A 146 -18.82 13.46 -1.17
CA SER A 146 -19.83 14.24 -1.88
C SER A 146 -19.49 14.40 -3.37
N VAL A 147 -18.25 14.74 -3.71
CA VAL A 147 -17.78 14.89 -5.09
C VAL A 147 -17.92 13.58 -5.86
N VAL A 148 -17.45 12.45 -5.31
CA VAL A 148 -17.56 11.15 -5.99
C VAL A 148 -19.03 10.77 -6.19
N LEU A 149 -19.85 10.84 -5.14
CA LEU A 149 -21.27 10.46 -5.24
C LEU A 149 -22.03 11.32 -6.24
N THR A 150 -21.74 12.63 -6.28
CA THR A 150 -22.34 13.58 -7.23
C THR A 150 -21.93 13.25 -8.67
N CYS A 151 -20.63 13.07 -8.94
CA CYS A 151 -20.14 12.68 -10.25
C CYS A 151 -20.66 11.31 -10.72
N LEU A 152 -20.94 10.40 -9.79
CA LEU A 152 -21.55 9.09 -10.06
C LEU A 152 -23.08 9.13 -10.08
N ARG A 153 -23.70 10.30 -9.88
CA ARG A 153 -25.16 10.50 -9.85
C ARG A 153 -25.87 9.57 -8.87
N VAL A 154 -25.25 9.31 -7.72
CA VAL A 154 -25.83 8.47 -6.66
C VAL A 154 -26.89 9.27 -5.92
N ARG A 155 -28.08 8.71 -5.72
CA ARG A 155 -29.19 9.39 -5.01
C ARG A 155 -28.79 9.90 -3.62
N ALA A 156 -27.92 9.18 -2.91
CA ALA A 156 -27.44 9.60 -1.58
C ALA A 156 -26.49 10.82 -1.64
N ALA A 157 -26.06 11.29 -2.82
CA ALA A 157 -25.14 12.41 -2.95
C ALA A 157 -25.64 13.67 -2.23
N TRP A 158 -26.93 14.02 -2.35
CA TRP A 158 -27.48 15.22 -1.70
C TRP A 158 -27.30 15.18 -0.17
N LEU A 159 -27.46 14.00 0.44
CA LEU A 159 -27.29 13.82 1.88
C LEU A 159 -25.86 14.13 2.29
N PHE A 160 -24.87 13.53 1.61
CA PHE A 160 -23.45 13.76 1.92
C PHE A 160 -22.99 15.18 1.55
N SER A 161 -23.55 15.79 0.52
CA SER A 161 -23.27 17.19 0.17
C SER A 161 -23.79 18.14 1.24
N LEU A 162 -25.03 17.97 1.70
CA LEU A 162 -25.60 18.76 2.79
C LEU A 162 -24.81 18.56 4.09
N TRP A 163 -24.46 17.31 4.40
CA TRP A 163 -23.66 16.97 5.57
C TRP A 163 -22.26 17.61 5.51
N SER A 164 -21.64 17.63 4.33
CA SER A 164 -20.35 18.28 4.11
C SER A 164 -20.41 19.79 4.34
N VAL A 165 -21.44 20.46 3.81
CA VAL A 165 -21.64 21.91 4.03
C VAL A 165 -21.90 22.19 5.50
N MET A 166 -22.77 21.39 6.13
CA MET A 166 -23.05 21.50 7.56
C MET A 166 -21.76 21.37 8.37
N LEU A 167 -20.94 20.35 8.15
CA LEU A 167 -19.67 20.19 8.88
C LEU A 167 -18.69 21.34 8.62
N GLY A 168 -18.62 21.85 7.38
CA GLY A 168 -17.80 23.02 7.07
C GLY A 168 -18.23 24.28 7.82
N VAL A 169 -19.53 24.44 8.12
CA VAL A 169 -20.02 25.52 8.98
C VAL A 169 -19.74 25.21 10.45
N THR A 170 -20.03 23.99 10.91
CA THR A 170 -19.96 23.67 12.34
C THR A 170 -18.54 23.60 12.88
N VAL A 171 -17.56 23.23 12.06
CA VAL A 171 -16.13 23.31 12.44
C VAL A 171 -15.70 24.76 12.75
N LEU A 172 -16.31 25.76 12.08
CA LEU A 172 -16.03 27.18 12.29
C LEU A 172 -16.84 27.75 13.48
N THR A 173 -18.13 27.41 13.57
CA THR A 173 -18.99 27.93 14.66
C THR A 173 -18.70 27.30 16.02
N THR A 174 -18.11 26.09 16.03
CA THR A 174 -17.49 25.50 17.22
C THR A 174 -16.02 25.91 17.38
N GLY A 175 -15.50 26.71 16.45
CA GLY A 175 -14.09 27.07 16.22
C GLY A 175 -13.11 26.00 16.67
N GLN A 176 -13.32 24.83 16.10
CA GLN A 176 -12.32 23.78 16.00
C GLN A 176 -11.34 24.09 14.88
N HIS A 177 -11.81 24.81 13.87
CA HIS A 177 -11.07 25.18 12.67
C HIS A 177 -11.26 26.67 12.37
N VAL A 178 -10.36 27.23 11.57
CA VAL A 178 -10.47 28.59 11.00
C VAL A 178 -10.76 28.48 9.50
N VAL A 179 -11.15 29.58 8.86
CA VAL A 179 -11.57 29.58 7.45
C VAL A 179 -10.46 29.03 6.54
N LEU A 180 -9.21 29.37 6.81
CA LEU A 180 -8.08 29.00 5.95
C LEU A 180 -7.89 27.47 5.84
N ASP A 181 -7.93 26.75 6.95
CA ASP A 181 -7.72 25.31 6.94
C ASP A 181 -8.97 24.51 6.53
N VAL A 182 -10.17 25.10 6.68
CA VAL A 182 -11.40 24.61 6.05
C VAL A 182 -11.29 24.68 4.53
N VAL A 183 -10.77 25.78 3.97
CA VAL A 183 -10.53 25.92 2.52
C VAL A 183 -9.52 24.88 2.03
N TYR A 184 -8.40 24.69 2.75
CA TYR A 184 -7.44 23.64 2.39
C TYR A 184 -8.03 22.23 2.50
N GLY A 185 -8.84 21.97 3.53
CA GLY A 185 -9.59 20.71 3.66
C GLY A 185 -10.52 20.48 2.48
N ALA A 186 -11.31 21.49 2.09
CA ALA A 186 -12.20 21.41 0.94
C ALA A 186 -11.44 21.19 -0.38
N ALA A 187 -10.30 21.85 -0.58
CA ALA A 187 -9.45 21.67 -1.76
C ALA A 187 -8.90 20.24 -1.85
N ILE A 188 -8.40 19.68 -0.74
CA ILE A 188 -7.92 18.29 -0.68
C ILE A 188 -9.06 17.31 -0.92
N GLY A 189 -10.21 17.52 -0.29
CA GLY A 189 -11.40 16.69 -0.49
C GLY A 189 -11.85 16.70 -1.96
N GLY A 190 -11.92 17.88 -2.56
CA GLY A 190 -12.27 18.05 -3.97
C GLY A 190 -11.28 17.36 -4.90
N ALA A 191 -9.98 17.56 -4.69
CA ALA A 191 -8.92 16.92 -5.46
C ALA A 191 -8.95 15.40 -5.33
N ALA A 192 -9.09 14.86 -4.11
CA ALA A 192 -9.21 13.42 -3.87
C ALA A 192 -10.44 12.81 -4.55
N GLY A 193 -11.58 13.50 -4.48
CA GLY A 193 -12.81 13.07 -5.15
C GLY A 193 -12.69 13.07 -6.67
N LEU A 194 -12.19 14.16 -7.27
CA LEU A 194 -11.98 14.28 -8.71
C LEU A 194 -10.94 13.29 -9.23
N PHE A 195 -9.83 13.11 -8.51
CA PHE A 195 -8.81 12.11 -8.82
C PHE A 195 -9.42 10.71 -8.85
N THR A 196 -10.25 10.36 -7.87
CA THR A 196 -10.93 9.06 -7.82
C THR A 196 -11.88 8.87 -9.00
N VAL A 197 -12.65 9.90 -9.37
CA VAL A 197 -13.53 9.88 -10.55
C VAL A 197 -12.71 9.70 -11.83
N MET A 198 -11.56 10.39 -11.95
CA MET A 198 -10.64 10.24 -13.08
C MET A 198 -10.10 8.81 -13.18
N LEU A 199 -9.58 8.23 -12.09
CA LEU A 199 -9.11 6.84 -12.05
C LEU A 199 -10.21 5.86 -12.50
N LYS A 200 -11.44 6.04 -12.01
CA LYS A 200 -12.58 5.20 -12.41
C LYS A 200 -12.92 5.35 -13.90
N ARG A 201 -12.90 6.58 -14.44
CA ARG A 201 -13.13 6.83 -15.88
C ARG A 201 -12.05 6.18 -16.75
N LEU A 202 -10.80 6.20 -16.29
CA LEU A 202 -9.65 5.55 -16.91
C LEU A 202 -9.56 4.04 -16.61
N LYS A 203 -10.61 3.46 -16.00
CA LYS A 203 -10.73 2.03 -15.66
C LYS A 203 -9.51 1.51 -14.87
N VAL A 204 -8.97 2.34 -13.99
CA VAL A 204 -7.91 1.92 -13.06
C VAL A 204 -8.53 1.09 -11.94
N ASP A 205 -7.94 -0.06 -11.65
CA ASP A 205 -8.37 -0.94 -10.56
C ASP A 205 -8.09 -0.28 -9.21
N LEU A 206 -9.14 0.27 -8.58
CA LEU A 206 -9.02 1.01 -7.32
C LEU A 206 -8.55 0.15 -6.15
N ARG A 207 -8.69 -1.18 -6.21
CA ARG A 207 -8.21 -2.09 -5.15
C ARG A 207 -6.69 -2.18 -5.19
N THR A 208 -6.13 -2.34 -6.39
CA THR A 208 -4.69 -2.36 -6.64
C THR A 208 -4.09 -0.98 -6.38
N MET A 209 -4.75 0.10 -6.80
CA MET A 209 -4.31 1.46 -6.46
C MET A 209 -4.32 1.69 -4.94
N ALA A 210 -5.36 1.26 -4.22
CA ALA A 210 -5.42 1.37 -2.75
C ALA A 210 -4.29 0.59 -2.08
N ALA A 211 -3.98 -0.61 -2.57
CA ALA A 211 -2.87 -1.42 -2.11
C ALA A 211 -1.52 -0.71 -2.32
N ILE A 212 -1.28 -0.14 -3.52
CA ILE A 212 -0.08 0.65 -3.81
C ILE A 212 0.05 1.83 -2.83
N LEU A 213 -1.02 2.61 -2.65
CA LEU A 213 -1.03 3.76 -1.75
C LEU A 213 -0.81 3.35 -0.28
N LEU A 214 -1.37 2.22 0.14
CA LEU A 214 -1.16 1.67 1.49
C LEU A 214 0.29 1.27 1.73
N GLU A 215 0.95 0.61 0.76
CA GLU A 215 2.37 0.26 0.92
C GLU A 215 3.27 1.50 1.00
N TRP A 216 3.00 2.52 0.18
CA TRP A 216 3.68 3.81 0.28
C TRP A 216 3.42 4.51 1.61
N LEU A 217 2.18 4.52 2.10
CA LEU A 217 1.84 5.06 3.42
C LEU A 217 2.64 4.36 4.52
N CYS A 218 2.71 3.03 4.51
CA CYS A 218 3.51 2.26 5.46
C CYS A 218 4.99 2.63 5.41
N ILE A 219 5.58 2.74 4.22
CA ILE A 219 6.99 3.11 4.04
C ILE A 219 7.23 4.53 4.55
N ILE A 220 6.43 5.51 4.13
CA ILE A 220 6.59 6.92 4.48
C ILE A 220 6.44 7.12 5.99
N VAL A 221 5.42 6.54 6.61
CA VAL A 221 5.18 6.67 8.06
C VAL A 221 6.31 6.00 8.85
N THR A 222 6.74 4.81 8.44
CA THR A 222 7.84 4.08 9.09
C THR A 222 9.15 4.86 9.01
N LEU A 223 9.50 5.36 7.82
CA LEU A 223 10.69 6.18 7.60
C LEU A 223 10.61 7.46 8.43
N ARG A 224 9.46 8.12 8.45
CA ARG A 224 9.27 9.37 9.19
C ARG A 224 9.40 9.20 10.69
N ILE A 225 8.82 8.13 11.26
CA ILE A 225 9.00 7.76 12.68
C ILE A 225 10.47 7.48 12.97
N ALA A 226 11.13 6.67 12.14
CA ALA A 226 12.53 6.32 12.33
C ALA A 226 13.42 7.58 12.34
N LEU A 227 13.28 8.44 11.33
CA LEU A 227 14.04 9.69 11.23
C LEU A 227 13.76 10.65 12.38
N TYR A 228 12.52 10.72 12.86
CA TYR A 228 12.15 11.58 13.99
C TYR A 228 12.77 11.10 15.30
N VAL A 229 12.69 9.81 15.60
CA VAL A 229 13.20 9.26 16.86
C VAL A 229 14.73 9.20 16.86
N GLY A 230 15.36 8.92 15.72
CA GLY A 230 16.82 8.90 15.61
C GLY A 230 17.51 7.74 16.34
N ASP A 231 16.78 6.70 16.74
CA ASP A 231 17.31 5.52 17.45
C ASP A 231 17.66 4.38 16.48
N TRP A 232 18.88 3.84 16.60
CA TRP A 232 19.39 2.76 15.76
C TRP A 232 18.56 1.46 15.86
N ARG A 233 17.90 1.20 16.98
CA ARG A 233 17.02 0.04 17.17
C ARG A 233 15.79 0.15 16.27
N LEU A 234 15.20 1.35 16.20
CA LEU A 234 14.09 1.62 15.29
C LEU A 234 14.55 1.63 13.84
N TYR A 235 15.81 1.96 13.55
CA TYR A 235 16.37 1.79 12.20
C TYR A 235 16.35 0.33 11.77
N GLY A 236 16.68 -0.62 12.65
CA GLY A 236 16.57 -2.05 12.36
C GLY A 236 15.13 -2.48 12.05
N VAL A 237 14.15 -2.00 12.83
CA VAL A 237 12.73 -2.28 12.58
C VAL A 237 12.26 -1.65 11.27
N ALA A 238 12.61 -0.39 11.03
CA ALA A 238 12.27 0.33 9.80
C ALA A 238 12.85 -0.34 8.56
N PHE A 239 14.10 -0.81 8.65
CA PHE A 239 14.76 -1.58 7.60
C PHE A 239 13.95 -2.82 7.20
N VAL A 240 13.52 -3.61 8.18
CA VAL A 240 12.74 -4.84 7.94
C VAL A 240 11.36 -4.53 7.36
N VAL A 241 10.68 -3.53 7.91
CA VAL A 241 9.36 -3.11 7.42
C VAL A 241 9.47 -2.60 5.98
N ILE A 242 10.37 -1.65 5.72
CA ILE A 242 10.55 -1.05 4.39
C ILE A 242 10.90 -2.11 3.35
N ALA A 243 11.83 -3.03 3.63
CA ALA A 243 12.12 -4.16 2.73
C ALA A 243 10.87 -4.99 2.40
N ALA A 244 10.07 -5.34 3.41
CA ALA A 244 8.85 -6.12 3.22
C ALA A 244 7.78 -5.37 2.41
N ARG A 245 7.63 -4.05 2.62
CA ARG A 245 6.65 -3.24 1.87
C ARG A 245 7.13 -2.97 0.43
N GLN A 246 8.43 -2.78 0.21
CA GLN A 246 9.01 -2.69 -1.14
C GLN A 246 8.81 -4.00 -1.92
N HIS A 247 9.04 -5.15 -1.28
CA HIS A 247 8.70 -6.46 -1.85
C HIS A 247 7.21 -6.58 -2.21
N ALA A 248 6.32 -6.09 -1.33
CA ALA A 248 4.88 -6.06 -1.59
C ALA A 248 4.51 -5.18 -2.80
N LEU A 249 5.15 -4.01 -2.96
CA LEU A 249 5.01 -3.19 -4.16
C LEU A 249 5.46 -3.94 -5.42
N PHE A 250 6.56 -4.69 -5.35
CA PHE A 250 7.04 -5.50 -6.48
C PHE A 250 6.08 -6.65 -6.84
N ILE A 251 5.24 -7.12 -5.93
CA ILE A 251 4.18 -8.10 -6.21
C ILE A 251 3.01 -7.46 -6.97
N LEU A 252 2.60 -6.25 -6.59
CA LEU A 252 1.61 -5.50 -7.36
C LEU A 252 2.16 -5.10 -8.74
N TYR A 253 3.46 -4.81 -8.82
CA TYR A 253 4.17 -4.59 -10.08
C TYR A 253 4.19 -5.83 -10.96
N HIS A 254 4.45 -7.00 -10.39
CA HIS A 254 4.31 -8.27 -11.08
C HIS A 254 2.90 -8.46 -11.63
N ASP A 255 1.85 -8.19 -10.86
CA ASP A 255 0.46 -8.25 -11.35
C ASP A 255 0.20 -7.25 -12.50
N ALA A 256 0.76 -6.03 -12.42
CA ALA A 256 0.65 -5.02 -13.47
C ALA A 256 1.37 -5.39 -14.79
N THR A 257 2.26 -6.40 -14.79
CA THR A 257 2.83 -6.97 -16.04
C THR A 257 1.79 -7.66 -16.93
N HIS A 258 0.60 -7.93 -16.40
CA HIS A 258 -0.55 -8.44 -17.15
C HIS A 258 -1.60 -7.36 -17.45
N TYR A 259 -1.27 -6.09 -17.18
CA TYR A 259 -2.17 -4.94 -17.36
C TYR A 259 -3.42 -4.98 -16.47
N HIS A 260 -3.27 -5.52 -15.26
CA HIS A 260 -4.34 -5.58 -14.27
C HIS A 260 -4.62 -4.26 -13.55
N LEU A 261 -3.65 -3.33 -13.48
CA LEU A 261 -3.89 -2.01 -12.91
C LEU A 261 -4.81 -1.18 -13.81
N THR A 262 -4.63 -1.25 -15.13
CA THR A 262 -5.60 -0.77 -16.14
C THR A 262 -5.29 -1.42 -17.48
N ARG A 263 -6.32 -1.62 -18.32
CA ARG A 263 -6.16 -2.13 -19.69
C ARG A 263 -5.53 -1.10 -20.64
N HIS A 264 -5.49 0.17 -20.24
CA HIS A 264 -4.76 1.21 -20.96
C HIS A 264 -3.24 1.04 -20.75
N ARG A 265 -2.57 0.35 -21.68
CA ARG A 265 -1.17 -0.08 -21.54
C ARG A 265 -0.20 1.03 -21.11
N THR A 266 -0.25 2.18 -21.78
CA THR A 266 0.62 3.33 -21.46
C THR A 266 0.38 3.88 -20.06
N LEU A 267 -0.89 3.94 -19.63
CA LEU A 267 -1.26 4.39 -18.28
C LEU A 267 -0.88 3.35 -17.22
N ASN A 268 -1.08 2.06 -17.49
CA ASN A 268 -0.64 0.97 -16.61
C ASN A 268 0.86 1.07 -16.34
N ASP A 269 1.63 1.21 -17.42
CA ASP A 269 3.09 1.27 -17.35
C ASP A 269 3.53 2.54 -16.62
N PHE A 270 2.91 3.69 -16.90
CA PHE A 270 3.20 4.93 -16.21
C PHE A 270 2.92 4.84 -14.71
N LEU A 271 1.73 4.36 -14.32
CA LEU A 271 1.32 4.27 -12.93
C LEU A 271 2.22 3.30 -12.14
N ILE A 272 2.54 2.14 -12.71
CA ILE A 272 3.38 1.18 -11.99
C ILE A 272 4.86 1.56 -11.98
N ASN A 273 5.35 2.21 -13.04
CA ASN A 273 6.69 2.79 -13.05
C ASN A 273 6.81 3.94 -12.04
N LEU A 274 5.78 4.78 -11.91
CA LEU A 274 5.73 5.80 -10.88
C LEU A 274 5.67 5.17 -9.48
N ALA A 275 4.88 4.11 -9.30
CA ALA A 275 4.69 3.46 -8.00
C ALA A 275 5.93 2.72 -7.49
N ILE A 276 6.62 1.95 -8.33
CA ILE A 276 7.82 1.19 -7.89
C ILE A 276 8.79 0.87 -9.02
N GLY A 277 8.38 0.82 -10.29
CA GLY A 277 9.28 0.43 -11.38
C GLY A 277 10.51 1.34 -11.49
N VAL A 278 10.33 2.66 -11.53
CA VAL A 278 11.43 3.64 -11.55
C VAL A 278 12.13 3.74 -10.19
N PRO A 279 11.41 3.92 -9.05
CA PRO A 279 12.05 3.95 -7.73
C PRO A 279 12.85 2.70 -7.39
N GLY A 280 12.41 1.55 -7.89
CA GLY A 280 13.06 0.25 -7.74
C GLY A 280 14.09 -0.06 -8.81
N MET A 281 14.37 0.89 -9.72
CA MET A 281 15.36 0.79 -10.80
C MET A 281 15.13 -0.35 -11.81
N VAL A 282 13.89 -0.84 -11.90
CA VAL A 282 13.46 -1.88 -12.83
C VAL A 282 12.14 -1.45 -13.47
N PRO A 283 12.17 -0.66 -14.56
CA PRO A 283 10.95 -0.31 -15.29
C PRO A 283 10.22 -1.55 -15.81
N VAL A 284 8.88 -1.51 -15.83
CA VAL A 284 8.03 -2.65 -16.18
C VAL A 284 8.30 -3.20 -17.57
N GLU A 285 8.77 -2.36 -18.48
CA GLU A 285 9.07 -2.70 -19.86
C GLU A 285 10.30 -3.61 -20.00
N PHE A 286 11.20 -3.58 -19.02
CA PHE A 286 12.30 -4.53 -18.93
C PHE A 286 11.85 -5.89 -18.39
N TYR A 287 11.06 -5.89 -17.31
CA TYR A 287 10.67 -7.13 -16.64
C TYR A 287 9.55 -7.90 -17.34
N ARG A 288 8.55 -7.19 -17.88
CA ARG A 288 7.37 -7.78 -18.53
C ARG A 288 7.71 -8.86 -19.57
N PRO A 289 8.61 -8.66 -20.55
CA PRO A 289 8.94 -9.71 -21.51
C PRO A 289 9.54 -10.96 -20.85
N LEU A 290 10.41 -10.79 -19.85
CA LEU A 290 10.99 -11.92 -19.09
C LEU A 290 9.92 -12.69 -18.34
N HIS A 291 8.98 -11.98 -17.73
CA HIS A 291 7.89 -12.60 -17.00
C HIS A 291 6.91 -13.34 -17.92
N LEU A 292 6.56 -12.76 -19.08
CA LEU A 292 5.68 -13.41 -20.05
C LEU A 292 6.35 -14.62 -20.72
N GLU A 293 7.66 -14.55 -21.00
CA GLU A 293 8.44 -15.71 -21.46
C GLU A 293 8.49 -16.80 -20.39
N HIS A 294 8.65 -16.42 -19.11
CA HIS A 294 8.56 -17.36 -17.99
C HIS A 294 7.23 -18.11 -17.99
N HIS A 295 6.08 -17.43 -18.05
CA HIS A 295 4.75 -18.11 -18.15
C HIS A 295 4.65 -19.10 -19.31
N GLN A 296 5.27 -18.78 -20.45
CA GLN A 296 5.24 -19.64 -21.64
C GLN A 296 6.19 -20.84 -21.52
N GLN A 297 7.32 -20.65 -20.83
CA GLN A 297 8.43 -21.61 -20.77
C GLN A 297 8.56 -22.27 -19.40
N THR A 298 7.59 -22.09 -18.50
CA THR A 298 7.62 -22.62 -17.14
C THR A 298 8.01 -24.09 -17.12
N GLY A 299 9.10 -24.41 -16.44
CA GLY A 299 9.58 -25.78 -16.30
C GLY A 299 10.49 -26.30 -17.42
N THR A 300 10.65 -25.57 -18.53
CA THR A 300 11.60 -25.93 -19.59
C THR A 300 13.01 -25.40 -19.28
N ALA A 301 14.01 -25.83 -20.05
CA ALA A 301 15.36 -25.26 -19.97
C ALA A 301 15.43 -23.80 -20.47
N ASN A 302 14.40 -23.36 -21.22
CA ASN A 302 14.33 -22.01 -21.79
C ASN A 302 13.73 -20.98 -20.82
N ASP A 303 13.14 -21.43 -19.72
CA ASP A 303 12.60 -20.56 -18.67
C ASP A 303 13.66 -19.52 -18.21
N PRO A 304 13.42 -18.21 -18.40
CA PRO A 304 14.37 -17.17 -18.01
C PRO A 304 14.66 -17.15 -16.51
N GLU A 305 13.72 -17.58 -15.65
CA GLU A 305 14.01 -17.73 -14.22
C GLU A 305 15.03 -18.84 -13.98
N ARG A 306 14.90 -19.98 -14.65
CA ARG A 306 15.88 -21.08 -14.56
C ARG A 306 17.24 -20.69 -15.12
N ARG A 307 17.25 -20.00 -16.26
CA ARG A 307 18.48 -19.59 -16.97
C ARG A 307 19.26 -18.52 -16.22
N PHE A 308 18.59 -17.57 -15.59
CA PHE A 308 19.22 -16.37 -15.06
C PHE A 308 19.07 -16.22 -13.55
N LEU A 309 17.88 -16.46 -12.99
CA LEU A 309 17.61 -16.16 -11.58
C LEU A 309 18.45 -17.06 -10.66
N TYR A 310 18.64 -18.34 -10.99
CA TYR A 310 19.39 -19.30 -10.16
C TYR A 310 20.74 -19.70 -10.76
N HIS A 311 21.23 -18.95 -11.75
CA HIS A 311 22.45 -19.29 -12.47
C HIS A 311 23.68 -19.39 -11.55
N ARG A 312 24.31 -20.58 -11.49
CA ARG A 312 25.50 -20.88 -10.67
C ARG A 312 25.32 -20.51 -9.19
N GLN A 313 24.16 -20.83 -8.64
CA GLN A 313 23.86 -20.68 -7.22
C GLN A 313 23.71 -22.05 -6.54
N PRO A 314 23.84 -22.12 -5.20
CA PRO A 314 23.57 -23.36 -4.47
C PRO A 314 22.18 -23.95 -4.71
N TRP A 315 21.15 -23.10 -4.88
CA TRP A 315 19.79 -23.56 -5.11
C TRP A 315 19.65 -24.30 -6.45
N ASP A 316 19.27 -25.57 -6.39
CA ASP A 316 19.05 -26.49 -7.52
C ASP A 316 17.63 -27.08 -7.49
N PHE A 317 16.70 -26.36 -6.86
CA PHE A 317 15.33 -26.80 -6.62
C PHE A 317 15.16 -28.00 -5.68
N ARG A 318 16.17 -28.29 -4.84
CA ARG A 318 16.09 -29.29 -3.77
C ARG A 318 16.46 -28.67 -2.42
N PRO A 319 16.01 -29.26 -1.30
CA PRO A 319 16.43 -28.81 0.02
C PRO A 319 17.95 -28.84 0.17
N LEU A 320 18.54 -27.72 0.57
CA LEU A 320 19.97 -27.55 0.69
C LEU A 320 20.48 -28.02 2.06
N SER A 321 21.74 -28.46 2.13
CA SER A 321 22.41 -28.64 3.42
C SER A 321 22.55 -27.30 4.16
N GLY A 322 22.68 -27.31 5.49
CA GLY A 322 22.70 -26.06 6.28
C GLY A 322 23.77 -25.07 5.82
N LYS A 323 24.96 -25.56 5.46
CA LYS A 323 26.06 -24.74 4.91
C LYS A 323 25.71 -24.12 3.55
N LEU A 324 25.09 -24.89 2.66
CA LEU A 324 24.71 -24.41 1.33
C LEU A 324 23.53 -23.46 1.39
N LEU A 325 22.56 -23.71 2.26
CA LEU A 325 21.44 -22.81 2.51
C LEU A 325 21.94 -21.47 3.07
N LEU A 326 22.82 -21.49 4.06
CA LEU A 326 23.42 -20.26 4.59
C LEU A 326 24.17 -19.50 3.49
N ARG A 327 24.96 -20.19 2.65
CA ARG A 327 25.63 -19.58 1.49
C ARG A 327 24.65 -18.97 0.49
N GLN A 328 23.51 -19.62 0.25
CA GLN A 328 22.45 -19.08 -0.61
C GLN A 328 21.89 -17.79 -0.02
N LEU A 329 21.39 -17.86 1.23
CA LEU A 329 20.72 -16.74 1.90
C LEU A 329 21.66 -15.54 2.09
N LEU A 330 22.90 -15.76 2.51
CA LEU A 330 23.90 -14.68 2.62
C LEU A 330 24.29 -14.13 1.25
N GLY A 331 24.37 -14.99 0.23
CA GLY A 331 24.65 -14.57 -1.14
C GLY A 331 23.55 -13.68 -1.73
N ASP A 332 22.29 -13.91 -1.35
CA ASP A 332 21.15 -13.06 -1.73
C ASP A 332 21.13 -11.78 -0.88
N LEU A 333 21.33 -11.89 0.43
CA LEU A 333 21.36 -10.74 1.36
C LEU A 333 22.47 -9.73 1.01
N PHE A 334 23.65 -10.21 0.60
CA PHE A 334 24.80 -9.37 0.25
C PHE A 334 24.98 -9.18 -1.26
N LEU A 335 23.91 -9.33 -2.06
CA LEU A 335 23.88 -9.05 -3.50
C LEU A 335 24.79 -9.90 -4.40
N ILE A 336 25.57 -10.83 -3.85
CA ILE A 336 26.50 -11.69 -4.59
C ILE A 336 25.74 -12.47 -5.68
N ASN A 337 24.60 -13.05 -5.33
CA ASN A 337 23.79 -13.82 -6.27
C ASN A 337 23.06 -12.92 -7.27
N THR A 338 22.57 -11.75 -6.85
CA THR A 338 22.00 -10.75 -7.76
C THR A 338 22.98 -10.34 -8.85
N LEU A 339 24.24 -10.07 -8.48
CA LEU A 339 25.30 -9.75 -9.43
C LEU A 339 25.61 -10.91 -10.38
N ARG A 340 25.54 -12.16 -9.92
CA ARG A 340 25.65 -13.34 -10.80
C ARG A 340 24.53 -13.40 -11.83
N ASN A 341 23.28 -13.11 -11.42
CA ASN A 341 22.11 -13.12 -12.31
C ASN A 341 22.25 -12.06 -13.39
N LEU A 342 22.65 -10.83 -13.01
CA LEU A 342 22.85 -9.73 -13.95
C LEU A 342 23.96 -10.05 -14.96
N ARG A 343 25.08 -10.65 -14.51
CA ARG A 343 26.16 -11.09 -15.42
C ARG A 343 25.70 -12.20 -16.36
N ALA A 344 24.94 -13.18 -15.87
CA ALA A 344 24.41 -14.26 -16.70
C ALA A 344 23.45 -13.73 -17.77
N TYR A 345 22.54 -12.83 -17.39
CA TYR A 345 21.63 -12.16 -18.30
C TYR A 345 22.37 -11.36 -19.38
N LYS A 346 23.35 -10.54 -18.98
CA LYS A 346 24.18 -9.77 -19.91
C LYS A 346 24.99 -10.66 -20.85
N ALA A 347 25.58 -11.74 -20.34
CA ALA A 347 26.35 -12.69 -21.14
C ALA A 347 25.50 -13.43 -22.18
N ALA A 348 24.21 -13.63 -21.90
CA ALA A 348 23.26 -14.23 -22.84
C ALA A 348 22.69 -13.21 -23.86
N GLY A 349 23.27 -12.02 -23.99
CA GLY A 349 22.78 -10.98 -24.90
C GLY A 349 21.50 -10.29 -24.42
N GLY A 350 21.22 -10.34 -23.11
CA GLY A 350 20.05 -9.70 -22.50
C GLY A 350 19.95 -8.21 -22.85
N ALA A 351 18.76 -7.78 -23.27
CA ALA A 351 18.52 -6.41 -23.67
C ALA A 351 18.67 -5.45 -22.48
N SER A 352 19.25 -4.27 -22.71
CA SER A 352 19.23 -3.23 -21.68
C SER A 352 17.81 -2.70 -21.47
N PRO A 353 17.44 -2.28 -20.25
CA PRO A 353 16.16 -1.61 -20.01
C PRO A 353 15.99 -0.44 -20.99
N LYS A 354 15.02 -0.52 -21.88
CA LYS A 354 14.68 0.59 -22.79
C LYS A 354 13.80 1.57 -22.02
N MET A 355 14.24 2.82 -21.94
CA MET A 355 13.45 3.86 -21.31
C MET A 355 12.34 4.30 -22.26
N THR A 356 11.12 3.86 -21.96
CA THR A 356 9.91 4.21 -22.72
C THR A 356 9.35 5.56 -22.26
N ARG A 357 8.36 6.09 -22.99
CA ARG A 357 7.67 7.34 -22.59
C ARG A 357 7.04 7.23 -21.18
N PRO A 358 6.33 6.14 -20.81
CA PRO A 358 5.82 5.98 -19.45
C PRO A 358 6.90 5.98 -18.38
N ALA A 359 8.02 5.28 -18.60
CA ALA A 359 9.14 5.25 -17.67
C ALA A 359 9.83 6.63 -17.54
N LEU A 360 10.03 7.35 -18.66
CA LEU A 360 10.56 8.72 -18.65
C LEU A 360 9.64 9.67 -17.87
N ALA A 361 8.33 9.62 -18.11
CA ALA A 361 7.37 10.48 -17.42
C ALA A 361 7.38 10.23 -15.90
N ALA A 362 7.41 8.96 -15.48
CA ALA A 362 7.58 8.61 -14.07
C ALA A 362 8.92 9.11 -13.51
N GLY A 363 10.01 8.98 -14.27
CA GLY A 363 11.34 9.48 -13.90
C GLY A 363 11.40 10.99 -13.73
N VAL A 364 10.73 11.77 -14.59
CA VAL A 364 10.64 13.23 -14.46
C VAL A 364 9.88 13.62 -13.19
N ILE A 365 8.77 12.93 -12.88
CA ILE A 365 8.03 13.19 -11.63
C ILE A 365 8.93 12.91 -10.42
N TRP A 366 9.62 11.78 -10.40
CA TRP A 366 10.55 11.45 -9.32
C TRP A 366 11.71 12.44 -9.24
N LEU A 367 12.26 12.90 -10.37
CA LEU A 367 13.31 13.91 -10.38
C LEU A 367 12.83 15.21 -9.71
N VAL A 368 11.62 15.67 -10.03
CA VAL A 368 11.03 16.87 -9.40
C VAL A 368 10.82 16.66 -7.90
N LEU A 369 10.23 15.52 -7.50
CA LEU A 369 9.98 15.20 -6.10
C LEU A 369 11.29 15.10 -5.29
N LEU A 370 12.29 14.39 -5.82
CA LEU A 370 13.58 14.23 -5.16
C LEU A 370 14.36 15.54 -5.11
N SER A 371 14.25 16.39 -6.13
CA SER A 371 14.85 17.73 -6.13
C SER A 371 14.22 18.62 -5.05
N PHE A 372 12.90 18.55 -4.87
CA PHE A 372 12.21 19.26 -3.79
C PHE A 372 12.60 18.73 -2.41
N ILE A 373 12.71 17.41 -2.23
CA ILE A 373 13.19 16.81 -0.98
C ILE A 373 14.64 17.21 -0.70
N ALA A 374 15.51 17.19 -1.71
CA ALA A 374 16.91 17.59 -1.59
C ALA A 374 17.08 19.05 -1.21
N TRP A 375 16.18 19.93 -1.67
CA TRP A 375 16.15 21.33 -1.30
C TRP A 375 15.77 21.56 0.18
N GLN A 376 14.89 20.72 0.73
CA GLN A 376 14.32 20.90 2.08
C GLN A 376 15.06 20.13 3.18
N ALA A 377 15.76 19.05 2.84
CA ALA A 377 16.37 18.14 3.82
C ALA A 377 17.87 18.39 4.00
N SER A 378 18.38 18.11 5.20
CA SER A 378 19.82 18.12 5.46
C SER A 378 20.54 16.98 4.72
N ALA A 379 21.84 17.13 4.47
CA ALA A 379 22.65 16.07 3.84
C ALA A 379 22.58 14.73 4.61
N GLN A 380 22.54 14.78 5.95
CA GLN A 380 22.40 13.58 6.79
C GLN A 380 21.04 12.91 6.59
N THR A 381 19.95 13.69 6.58
CA THR A 381 18.60 13.17 6.33
C THR A 381 18.50 12.54 4.95
N LEU A 382 19.06 13.18 3.92
CA LEU A 382 19.11 12.64 2.57
C LEU A 382 19.89 11.32 2.50
N LEU A 383 21.05 11.23 3.16
CA LEU A 383 21.82 10.00 3.21
C LEU A 383 21.03 8.86 3.88
N LEU A 384 20.32 9.15 4.97
CA LEU A 384 19.46 8.16 5.62
C LEU A 384 18.28 7.75 4.73
N MET A 385 17.65 8.69 4.02
CA MET A 385 16.57 8.36 3.06
C MET A 385 17.08 7.46 1.94
N VAL A 386 18.25 7.77 1.36
CA VAL A 386 18.91 6.93 0.34
C VAL A 386 19.23 5.55 0.92
N PHE A 387 19.79 5.49 2.13
CA PHE A 387 20.07 4.23 2.82
C PHE A 387 18.82 3.38 2.99
N PHE A 388 17.76 3.94 3.60
CA PHE A 388 16.52 3.21 3.86
C PHE A 388 15.73 2.88 2.60
N TRP A 389 15.95 3.59 1.50
CA TRP A 389 15.33 3.23 0.25
C TRP A 389 16.09 2.09 -0.44
N PHE A 390 17.39 2.25 -0.68
CA PHE A 390 18.14 1.32 -1.53
C PHE A 390 18.68 0.10 -0.79
N VAL A 391 19.14 0.23 0.46
CA VAL A 391 19.79 -0.88 1.16
C VAL A 391 18.79 -1.98 1.53
N PRO A 392 17.61 -1.70 2.14
CA PRO A 392 16.60 -2.72 2.38
C PRO A 392 16.13 -3.39 1.09
N LEU A 393 15.89 -2.60 0.04
CA LEU A 393 15.47 -3.11 -1.28
C LEU A 393 16.49 -4.09 -1.85
N ALA A 394 17.75 -3.68 -1.91
CA ALA A 394 18.82 -4.44 -2.54
C ALA A 394 19.16 -5.70 -1.72
N THR A 395 19.08 -5.65 -0.40
CA THR A 395 19.49 -6.76 0.48
C THR A 395 18.30 -7.64 0.87
N LEU A 396 17.58 -7.28 1.93
CA LEU A 396 16.48 -8.07 2.48
C LEU A 396 15.30 -8.19 1.49
N GLY A 397 15.02 -7.16 0.70
CA GLY A 397 13.99 -7.19 -0.35
C GLY A 397 14.28 -8.27 -1.40
N THR A 398 15.51 -8.29 -1.95
CA THR A 398 15.96 -9.36 -2.85
C THR A 398 15.89 -10.73 -2.17
N LEU A 399 16.32 -10.84 -0.90
CA LEU A 399 16.23 -12.10 -0.15
C LEU A 399 14.78 -12.59 -0.01
N LEU A 400 13.84 -11.71 0.34
CA LEU A 400 12.42 -12.04 0.42
C LEU A 400 11.87 -12.47 -0.95
N GLN A 401 12.24 -11.77 -2.01
CA GLN A 401 11.88 -12.14 -3.39
C GLN A 401 12.44 -13.50 -3.79
N LYS A 402 13.66 -13.83 -3.36
CA LYS A 402 14.30 -15.14 -3.59
C LYS A 402 13.61 -16.26 -2.84
N ILE A 403 13.36 -16.09 -1.55
CA ILE A 403 12.61 -17.06 -0.75
C ILE A 403 11.21 -17.28 -1.36
N ARG A 404 10.55 -16.20 -1.81
CA ARG A 404 9.26 -16.27 -2.49
C ARG A 404 9.35 -17.07 -3.78
N SER A 405 10.27 -16.75 -4.68
CA SER A 405 10.42 -17.47 -5.97
C SER A 405 10.75 -18.96 -5.75
N ILE A 406 11.58 -19.30 -4.75
CA ILE A 406 11.80 -20.69 -4.35
C ILE A 406 10.49 -21.37 -3.90
N ALA A 407 9.71 -20.67 -3.09
CA ALA A 407 8.46 -21.20 -2.58
C ALA A 407 7.40 -21.34 -3.68
N GLU A 408 7.42 -20.47 -4.70
CA GLU A 408 6.48 -20.46 -5.82
C GLU A 408 6.86 -21.47 -6.91
N HIS A 409 8.16 -21.71 -7.12
CA HIS A 409 8.71 -22.54 -8.18
C HIS A 409 9.64 -23.62 -7.60
N SER A 410 9.06 -24.72 -7.16
CA SER A 410 9.85 -25.94 -6.97
C SER A 410 10.24 -26.52 -8.32
N GLY A 411 11.31 -27.31 -8.37
CA GLY A 411 11.98 -27.75 -9.60
C GLY A 411 11.17 -28.60 -10.57
N GLY A 412 9.88 -28.84 -10.31
CA GLY A 412 8.94 -29.47 -11.21
C GLY A 412 8.06 -30.52 -10.52
N PRO A 413 7.29 -31.26 -11.33
CA PRO A 413 6.57 -32.45 -10.87
C PRO A 413 7.51 -33.40 -10.12
N ASP A 414 6.99 -34.03 -9.06
CA ASP A 414 7.67 -35.07 -8.28
C ASP A 414 8.88 -34.62 -7.44
N VAL A 415 9.23 -33.33 -7.44
CA VAL A 415 10.22 -32.76 -6.49
C VAL A 415 9.66 -32.74 -5.06
N THR A 416 8.40 -32.34 -4.91
CA THR A 416 7.66 -32.51 -3.65
C THR A 416 6.74 -33.71 -3.78
N PRO A 417 6.75 -34.65 -2.80
CA PRO A 417 5.89 -35.82 -2.85
C PRO A 417 4.42 -35.45 -3.05
N GLY A 418 3.79 -36.05 -4.07
CA GLY A 418 2.39 -35.81 -4.38
C GLY A 418 2.10 -34.50 -5.12
N TRP A 419 3.12 -33.72 -5.50
CA TRP A 419 2.96 -32.48 -6.25
C TRP A 419 3.35 -32.64 -7.73
N ARG A 420 2.43 -32.28 -8.64
CA ARG A 420 2.56 -32.53 -10.08
C ARG A 420 2.70 -31.27 -10.94
N GLU A 421 2.67 -30.09 -10.33
CA GLU A 421 2.74 -28.80 -11.04
C GLU A 421 4.12 -28.15 -10.89
N TRP A 422 4.51 -27.30 -11.85
CA TRP A 422 5.76 -26.54 -11.76
C TRP A 422 5.71 -25.35 -10.80
N THR A 423 4.50 -24.96 -10.39
CA THR A 423 4.24 -23.81 -9.53
C THR A 423 3.36 -24.17 -8.36
N TYR A 424 3.54 -23.51 -7.23
CA TYR A 424 2.90 -23.88 -5.95
C TYR A 424 1.77 -22.92 -5.55
N ALA A 425 0.86 -23.44 -4.74
CA ALA A 425 -0.11 -22.67 -3.98
C ALA A 425 0.01 -22.96 -2.48
N TRP A 426 -0.10 -21.93 -1.65
CA TRP A 426 0.19 -22.01 -0.22
C TRP A 426 -0.96 -21.51 0.65
N LYS A 427 -1.21 -22.20 1.77
CA LYS A 427 -1.97 -21.69 2.92
C LYS A 427 -1.03 -20.87 3.79
N VAL A 428 -1.33 -19.57 3.90
CA VAL A 428 -0.43 -18.60 4.54
C VAL A 428 -1.09 -17.89 5.73
N GLY A 429 -0.31 -17.72 6.81
CA GLY A 429 -0.67 -16.90 7.97
C GLY A 429 -0.35 -15.41 7.79
N CYS A 430 -0.58 -14.60 8.83
CA CYS A 430 -0.33 -13.15 8.79
C CYS A 430 1.13 -12.79 8.50
N ALA A 431 2.09 -13.48 9.14
CA ALA A 431 3.51 -13.26 8.89
C ALA A 431 3.90 -13.58 7.43
N GLY A 432 3.40 -14.70 6.88
CA GLY A 432 3.58 -15.03 5.47
C GLY A 432 3.02 -13.96 4.53
N ARG A 433 1.82 -13.44 4.82
CA ARG A 433 1.21 -12.35 4.04
C ARG A 433 1.93 -11.01 4.17
N PHE A 434 2.68 -10.79 5.26
CA PHE A 434 3.45 -9.56 5.43
C PHE A 434 4.82 -9.68 4.73
N PHE A 435 5.52 -10.80 4.86
CA PHE A 435 6.91 -10.90 4.41
C PHE A 435 7.09 -11.55 3.04
N ILE A 436 6.40 -12.66 2.75
CA ILE A 436 6.71 -13.51 1.59
C ILE A 436 5.65 -13.38 0.51
N TRP A 437 4.38 -13.50 0.89
CA TRP A 437 3.24 -13.54 -0.03
C TRP A 437 2.16 -12.50 0.28
N PRO A 438 2.46 -11.20 0.27
CA PRO A 438 1.41 -10.18 0.23
C PRO A 438 0.58 -10.31 -1.05
N TYR A 439 -0.62 -9.75 -1.03
CA TYR A 439 -1.50 -9.65 -2.20
C TYR A 439 -1.76 -10.97 -2.94
N HIS A 440 -2.01 -12.05 -2.20
CA HIS A 440 -2.43 -13.35 -2.74
C HIS A 440 -1.48 -14.03 -3.74
N ILE A 441 -0.23 -13.55 -3.85
CA ILE A 441 0.79 -14.22 -4.67
C ILE A 441 1.13 -15.63 -4.15
N ASN A 442 0.74 -15.96 -2.91
CA ASN A 442 0.74 -17.34 -2.40
C ASN A 442 -0.06 -18.32 -3.25
N LEU A 443 -0.95 -17.84 -4.13
CA LEU A 443 -1.71 -18.63 -5.10
C LEU A 443 -1.04 -18.55 -6.49
N HIS A 444 0.29 -18.69 -6.54
CA HIS A 444 1.06 -18.54 -7.76
C HIS A 444 0.70 -19.59 -8.82
N LEU A 445 0.34 -20.81 -8.41
CA LEU A 445 -0.26 -21.81 -9.29
C LEU A 445 -1.50 -21.28 -10.03
N HIS A 446 -2.44 -20.66 -9.31
CA HIS A 446 -3.64 -20.09 -9.91
C HIS A 446 -3.31 -18.90 -10.82
N HIS A 447 -2.29 -18.13 -10.47
CA HIS A 447 -1.77 -17.08 -11.34
C HIS A 447 -1.24 -17.63 -12.68
N HIS A 448 -0.44 -18.71 -12.67
CA HIS A 448 0.03 -19.35 -13.91
C HIS A 448 -1.11 -19.95 -14.74
N ARG A 449 -2.07 -20.63 -14.09
CA ARG A 449 -3.24 -21.19 -14.78
C ARG A 449 -4.19 -20.13 -15.35
N SER A 450 -4.19 -18.91 -14.80
CA SER A 450 -5.17 -17.86 -15.12
C SER A 450 -4.59 -16.45 -14.97
N ALA A 451 -3.51 -16.17 -15.69
CA ALA A 451 -2.75 -14.93 -15.61
C ALA A 451 -3.53 -13.67 -16.07
N ASN A 452 -4.74 -13.84 -16.60
CA ASN A 452 -5.65 -12.76 -17.01
C ASN A 452 -6.52 -12.20 -15.88
N HIS A 453 -6.40 -12.76 -14.66
CA HIS A 453 -7.12 -12.32 -13.48
C HIS A 453 -6.19 -11.58 -12.50
N PRO A 454 -6.65 -10.45 -11.91
CA PRO A 454 -5.86 -9.72 -10.94
C PRO A 454 -5.73 -10.49 -9.62
N TRP A 455 -4.72 -10.12 -8.85
CA TRP A 455 -4.39 -10.74 -7.56
C TRP A 455 -5.57 -10.89 -6.59
N HIS A 456 -6.51 -9.93 -6.56
CA HIS A 456 -7.67 -9.94 -5.65
C HIS A 456 -8.77 -10.93 -6.05
N VAL A 457 -8.71 -11.47 -7.28
CA VAL A 457 -9.64 -12.50 -7.77
C VAL A 457 -9.10 -13.91 -7.53
N LEU A 458 -7.79 -14.10 -7.44
CA LEU A 458 -7.16 -15.43 -7.28
C LEU A 458 -7.79 -16.31 -6.18
N PRO A 459 -8.14 -15.80 -4.98
CA PRO A 459 -8.79 -16.63 -3.96
C PRO A 459 -10.12 -17.25 -4.38
N ARG A 460 -10.81 -16.68 -5.38
CA ARG A 460 -12.08 -17.18 -5.91
C ARG A 460 -11.88 -18.27 -6.96
N LEU A 461 -10.67 -18.42 -7.48
CA LEU A 461 -10.32 -19.44 -8.46
C LEU A 461 -9.91 -20.76 -7.78
N VAL A 462 -9.74 -20.76 -6.46
CA VAL A 462 -9.38 -21.95 -5.68
C VAL A 462 -10.59 -22.87 -5.57
N THR A 463 -10.45 -24.12 -6.00
CA THR A 463 -11.47 -25.17 -5.88
C THR A 463 -11.19 -26.11 -4.71
N ALA A 464 -12.15 -26.99 -4.39
CA ALA A 464 -11.98 -27.97 -3.32
C ALA A 464 -10.90 -29.03 -3.64
N ASP A 465 -10.64 -29.27 -4.93
CA ASP A 465 -9.69 -30.27 -5.41
C ASP A 465 -8.25 -29.72 -5.52
N ASP A 466 -8.07 -28.40 -5.41
CA ASP A 466 -6.75 -27.79 -5.45
C ASP A 466 -5.94 -28.13 -4.18
N ALA A 467 -4.77 -28.72 -4.38
CA ALA A 467 -3.80 -28.91 -3.32
C ALA A 467 -3.14 -27.57 -2.94
N LEU A 468 -3.16 -27.21 -1.66
CA LEU A 468 -2.41 -26.07 -1.13
C LEU A 468 -1.48 -26.54 0.00
N LEU A 469 -0.19 -26.21 -0.13
CA LEU A 469 0.82 -26.52 0.89
C LEU A 469 0.67 -25.63 2.12
N ASP A 470 0.95 -26.15 3.31
CA ASP A 470 0.98 -25.33 4.52
C ASP A 470 2.29 -24.53 4.59
N SER A 471 2.21 -23.21 4.77
CA SER A 471 3.42 -22.36 4.87
C SER A 471 4.45 -22.80 5.92
N ARG A 472 4.06 -23.56 6.95
CA ARG A 472 4.97 -24.14 7.95
C ARG A 472 5.90 -25.20 7.37
N THR A 473 5.59 -25.77 6.21
CA THR A 473 6.45 -26.73 5.52
C THR A 473 7.48 -26.06 4.62
N LEU A 474 7.40 -24.74 4.38
CA LEU A 474 8.37 -24.03 3.55
C LEU A 474 9.84 -24.28 3.97
N PRO A 475 10.22 -24.29 5.27
CA PRO A 475 11.61 -24.52 5.61
C PRO A 475 12.09 -25.94 5.27
N SER A 476 11.20 -26.93 5.09
CA SER A 476 11.60 -28.29 4.70
C SER A 476 11.82 -28.42 3.20
N LEU A 477 11.29 -27.48 2.41
CA LEU A 477 11.67 -27.30 1.01
C LEU A 477 13.03 -26.63 0.86
N LEU A 478 13.43 -25.80 1.84
CA LEU A 478 14.68 -25.05 1.80
C LEU A 478 15.85 -25.81 2.42
N TRP A 479 15.62 -26.56 3.51
CA TRP A 479 16.67 -27.15 4.34
C TRP A 479 16.51 -28.66 4.49
N SER A 480 17.54 -29.40 4.08
CA SER A 480 17.58 -30.87 4.17
C SER A 480 17.61 -31.40 5.62
N GLY A 481 17.96 -30.56 6.59
CA GLY A 481 18.02 -30.92 8.01
C GLY A 481 16.66 -30.94 8.70
N MET A 482 15.63 -30.32 8.11
CA MET A 482 14.26 -30.42 8.62
C MET A 482 13.70 -31.80 8.26
N LYS A 483 13.67 -32.72 9.24
CA LYS A 483 13.02 -34.03 9.08
C LYS A 483 11.59 -33.80 8.55
N LYS A 484 11.23 -34.49 7.46
CA LYS A 484 9.82 -34.70 7.11
C LYS A 484 9.23 -35.52 8.25
N ASN A 485 8.48 -34.91 9.16
CA ASN A 485 7.57 -35.67 10.00
C ASN A 485 6.65 -36.41 9.03
N ARG A 486 6.87 -37.72 8.92
CA ARG A 486 6.03 -38.62 8.15
C ARG A 486 4.70 -38.79 8.86
#